data_AF-A0A3C0HR29-F1
#
_entry.id   AF-A0A3C0HR29-F1
#
_cell.length_a   1.000
_cell.length_b   1.000
_cell.length_c   1.000
_cell.angle_alpha   90.00
_cell.angle_beta   90.00
_cell.angle_gamma   90.00
#
_symmetry.space_group_name_H-M   'P 1'
#
loop_
_entity.id
_entity.type
_entity.pdbx_description
1 polymer ?
#
loop_
_entity_poly.entity_id
_entity_poly.type
_entity_poly.pdbx_seq_one_letter_code
_entity_poly.pdbx_strand_id
1 'polypeptide(L)'
;IWSFLGDGECDEPETLGAIALAGRSDLGNLNWVINCNLQRLDGPVRGNGKIIQELEGVFRGAGWNVIKVVWGSAWDELLHRDVDGVLLNKM
;
A
#
# COMPACT_ATOMS: atom_id res chain seq x y z
N ILE A 1 -6.14 17.43 -3.46
CA ILE A 1 -7.28 16.55 -3.15
C ILE A 1 -6.75 15.35 -2.37
N TRP A 2 -7.42 14.97 -1.30
CA TRP A 2 -7.03 13.84 -0.45
C TRP A 2 -8.19 12.86 -0.35
N SER A 3 -7.91 11.58 -0.57
CA SER A 3 -8.85 10.48 -0.34
C SER A 3 -8.28 9.59 0.76
N PHE A 4 -9.06 9.33 1.81
CA PHE A 4 -8.68 8.48 2.92
C PHE A 4 -9.54 7.22 2.85
N LEU A 5 -8.88 6.05 2.75
CA LEU A 5 -9.56 4.78 2.52
C LEU A 5 -9.03 3.70 3.48
N GLY A 6 -9.84 2.66 3.69
CA GLY A 6 -9.37 1.40 4.27
C GLY A 6 -8.79 0.45 3.20
N ASP A 7 -7.88 -0.44 3.58
CA ASP A 7 -7.44 -1.52 2.68
C ASP A 7 -8.59 -2.50 2.35
N GLY A 8 -9.51 -2.74 3.28
CA GLY A 8 -10.72 -3.52 3.02
C GLY A 8 -11.70 -2.86 2.02
N GLU A 9 -11.73 -1.52 1.95
CA GLU A 9 -12.55 -0.77 0.98
C GLU A 9 -12.01 -0.88 -0.45
N CYS A 10 -10.73 -1.25 -0.60
CA CYS A 10 -10.09 -1.44 -1.91
C CYS A 10 -10.56 -2.71 -2.63
N ASP A 11 -11.35 -3.58 -1.98
CA ASP A 11 -12.01 -4.70 -2.64
C ASP A 11 -13.22 -4.27 -3.50
N GLU A 12 -13.76 -3.05 -3.28
CA GLU A 12 -14.90 -2.54 -4.05
C GLU A 12 -14.45 -2.11 -5.47
N PRO A 13 -15.19 -2.49 -6.54
CA PRO A 13 -14.84 -2.15 -7.92
C PRO A 13 -14.67 -0.64 -8.17
N GLU A 14 -15.46 0.18 -7.49
CA GLU A 14 -15.47 1.64 -7.60
C GLU A 14 -14.16 2.25 -7.08
N THR A 15 -13.55 1.62 -6.07
CA THR A 15 -12.32 2.12 -5.45
C THR A 15 -11.16 2.06 -6.45
N LEU A 16 -10.95 0.94 -7.11
CA LEU A 16 -9.77 0.77 -7.99
C LEU A 16 -10.09 0.96 -9.47
N GLY A 17 -11.36 0.94 -9.89
CA GLY A 17 -11.76 0.91 -11.29
C GLY A 17 -11.29 2.09 -12.15
N ALA A 18 -11.05 3.25 -11.55
CA ALA A 18 -10.68 4.48 -12.27
C ALA A 18 -9.24 4.96 -12.03
N ILE A 19 -8.42 4.25 -11.23
CA ILE A 19 -7.09 4.75 -10.83
C ILE A 19 -6.15 4.95 -12.03
N ALA A 20 -6.30 4.16 -13.10
CA ALA A 20 -5.49 4.31 -14.30
C ALA A 20 -5.78 5.63 -15.05
N LEU A 21 -6.97 6.23 -14.88
CA LEU A 21 -7.26 7.55 -15.45
C LEU A 21 -6.43 8.64 -14.79
N ALA A 22 -6.25 8.57 -13.47
CA ALA A 22 -5.43 9.53 -12.73
C ALA A 22 -3.96 9.47 -13.14
N GLY A 23 -3.42 8.26 -13.31
CA GLY A 23 -2.05 8.07 -13.82
C GLY A 23 -1.87 8.56 -15.25
N ARG A 24 -2.83 8.30 -16.15
CA ARG A 24 -2.77 8.82 -17.54
C ARG A 24 -2.95 10.33 -17.66
N SER A 25 -3.65 10.94 -16.71
CA SER A 25 -3.95 12.38 -16.72
C SER A 25 -2.98 13.19 -15.87
N ASP A 26 -1.90 12.58 -15.35
CA ASP A 26 -0.90 13.19 -14.47
C ASP A 26 -1.54 14.04 -13.35
N LEU A 27 -2.50 13.47 -12.62
CA LEU A 27 -3.19 14.16 -11.52
C LEU A 27 -2.29 14.29 -10.29
N GLY A 28 -1.22 15.10 -10.37
CA GLY A 28 -0.26 15.34 -9.29
C GLY A 28 -0.84 16.09 -8.08
N ASN A 29 -2.10 16.54 -8.16
CA ASN A 29 -2.84 17.15 -7.08
C ASN A 29 -3.75 16.17 -6.32
N LEU A 30 -3.78 14.88 -6.69
CA LEU A 30 -4.57 13.83 -6.04
C LEU A 30 -3.69 12.93 -5.18
N ASN A 31 -4.02 12.81 -3.89
CA ASN A 31 -3.29 11.99 -2.92
C ASN A 31 -4.25 10.95 -2.31
N TRP A 32 -3.81 9.70 -2.30
CA TRP A 32 -4.54 8.59 -1.67
C TRP A 32 -3.79 8.14 -0.43
N VAL A 33 -4.51 8.04 0.68
CA VAL A 33 -4.01 7.54 1.96
C VAL A 33 -4.83 6.31 2.32
N ILE A 34 -4.22 5.15 2.13
CA ILE A 34 -4.87 3.86 2.43
C ILE A 34 -4.35 3.37 3.77
N ASN A 35 -5.25 3.21 4.73
CA ASN A 35 -4.92 2.61 6.02
C ASN A 35 -4.89 1.09 5.89
N CYS A 36 -3.68 0.55 5.75
CA CYS A 36 -3.44 -0.89 5.68
C CYS A 36 -3.30 -1.50 7.08
N ASN A 37 -4.40 -1.54 7.84
CA ASN A 37 -4.43 -2.23 9.14
C ASN A 37 -4.58 -3.77 8.99
N LEU A 38 -4.64 -4.26 7.75
CA LEU A 38 -4.69 -5.67 7.35
C LEU A 38 -6.03 -6.36 7.63
N GLN A 39 -7.06 -5.61 8.01
CA GLN A 39 -8.34 -6.14 8.45
C GLN A 39 -9.55 -5.42 7.84
N ARG A 40 -10.63 -6.17 7.68
CA ARG A 40 -12.00 -5.71 7.46
C ARG A 40 -12.87 -6.17 8.63
N LEU A 41 -14.16 -5.82 8.62
CA LEU A 41 -15.08 -6.08 9.73
C LEU A 41 -15.08 -7.54 10.19
N ASP A 42 -15.06 -8.48 9.24
CA ASP A 42 -15.16 -9.92 9.53
C ASP A 42 -13.82 -10.68 9.45
N GLY A 43 -12.68 -9.99 9.49
CA GLY A 43 -11.36 -10.63 9.54
C GLY A 43 -10.33 -10.02 8.59
N PRO A 44 -9.24 -10.75 8.24
CA PRO A 44 -8.17 -10.19 7.42
C PRO A 44 -8.61 -9.95 5.97
N VAL A 45 -8.11 -8.88 5.36
CA VAL A 45 -8.38 -8.56 3.93
C VAL A 45 -7.77 -9.62 3.02
N ARG A 46 -6.53 -10.03 3.31
CA ARG A 46 -5.80 -11.12 2.64
C ARG A 46 -5.09 -11.99 3.67
N GLY A 47 -5.78 -12.98 4.24
CA GLY A 47 -5.20 -13.84 5.29
C GLY A 47 -3.97 -14.66 4.88
N ASN A 48 -3.89 -15.04 3.60
CA ASN A 48 -2.78 -15.83 3.04
C ASN A 48 -1.91 -15.01 2.05
N GLY A 49 -2.11 -13.70 2.00
CA GLY A 49 -1.45 -12.81 1.04
C GLY A 49 -0.86 -11.59 1.74
N LYS A 50 -0.39 -10.63 0.94
CA LYS A 50 0.09 -9.35 1.45
C LYS A 50 -0.60 -8.19 0.73
N ILE A 51 -1.65 -7.65 1.33
CA ILE A 51 -2.50 -6.61 0.71
C ILE A 51 -1.71 -5.34 0.35
N ILE A 52 -0.71 -4.95 1.15
CA ILE A 52 0.14 -3.78 0.85
C ILE A 52 0.88 -3.97 -0.48
N GLN A 53 1.36 -5.18 -0.77
CA GLN A 53 2.10 -5.51 -1.99
C GLN A 53 1.17 -5.64 -3.18
N GLU A 54 -0.03 -6.19 -2.97
CA GLU A 54 -1.09 -6.23 -3.98
C GLU A 54 -1.46 -4.80 -4.42
N LEU A 55 -1.74 -3.91 -3.47
CA LEU A 55 -2.04 -2.50 -3.73
C LEU A 55 -0.85 -1.79 -4.39
N GLU A 56 0.38 -1.98 -3.90
CA GLU A 56 1.57 -1.41 -4.55
C GLU A 56 1.65 -1.82 -6.03
N GLY A 57 1.45 -3.10 -6.34
CA GLY A 57 1.49 -3.61 -7.71
C GLY A 57 0.41 -2.96 -8.59
N VAL A 58 -0.82 -2.89 -8.08
CA VAL A 58 -1.96 -2.28 -8.77
C VAL A 58 -1.73 -0.79 -9.04
N PHE A 59 -1.33 -0.02 -8.02
CA PHE A 59 -1.12 1.43 -8.15
C PHE A 59 0.09 1.76 -9.03
N ARG A 60 1.22 1.08 -8.86
CA ARG A 60 2.40 1.28 -9.74
C ARG A 60 2.06 0.90 -11.18
N GLY A 61 1.36 -0.21 -11.40
CA GLY A 61 0.89 -0.64 -12.71
C GLY A 61 -0.05 0.38 -13.37
N ALA A 62 -0.80 1.13 -12.56
CA ALA A 62 -1.67 2.21 -13.01
C ALA A 62 -0.96 3.58 -13.19
N GLY A 63 0.36 3.65 -13.03
CA GLY A 63 1.14 4.87 -13.22
C GLY A 63 1.21 5.80 -11.99
N TRP A 64 0.87 5.31 -10.80
CA TRP A 64 0.95 6.10 -9.58
C TRP A 64 2.34 6.06 -8.93
N ASN A 65 2.68 7.14 -8.25
CA ASN A 65 3.75 7.12 -7.25
C ASN A 65 3.24 6.44 -5.97
N VAL A 66 3.97 5.42 -5.51
CA VAL A 66 3.61 4.66 -4.30
C VAL A 66 4.67 4.86 -3.23
N ILE A 67 4.25 5.37 -2.08
CA ILE A 67 5.05 5.53 -0.87
C ILE A 67 4.49 4.57 0.19
N LYS A 68 5.30 3.60 0.62
CA LYS A 68 4.91 2.66 1.68
C LYS A 68 5.48 3.12 3.02
N VAL A 69 4.61 3.28 4.01
CA VAL A 69 4.99 3.59 5.39
C VAL A 69 4.73 2.34 6.23
N VAL A 70 5.74 1.47 6.33
CA VAL A 70 5.59 0.12 6.92
C VAL A 70 6.14 0.04 8.33
N TRP A 71 7.30 0.64 8.56
CA TRP A 71 8.03 0.54 9.83
C TRP A 71 8.21 1.91 10.47
N GLY A 72 8.08 1.96 11.79
CA GLY A 72 8.46 3.15 12.57
C GLY A 72 9.97 3.21 12.80
N SER A 73 10.46 4.36 13.27
CA SER A 73 11.90 4.64 13.41
C SER A 73 12.67 3.70 14.34
N ALA A 74 11.99 2.96 15.22
CA ALA A 74 12.61 1.93 16.05
C ALA A 74 13.23 0.77 15.24
N TRP A 75 12.80 0.60 13.98
CA TRP A 75 13.36 -0.40 13.07
C TRP A 75 14.61 0.09 12.32
N ASP A 76 14.90 1.40 12.32
CA ASP A 76 15.96 1.98 11.49
C ASP A 76 17.34 1.40 11.84
N GLU A 77 17.67 1.32 13.14
CA GLU A 77 18.96 0.76 13.58
C GLU A 77 19.07 -0.73 13.23
N LEU A 78 17.98 -1.50 13.41
CA LEU A 78 17.97 -2.93 13.14
C LEU A 78 18.16 -3.21 11.64
N LEU A 79 17.44 -2.49 10.78
CA LEU A 79 17.57 -2.61 9.33
C LEU A 79 18.93 -2.12 8.84
N HIS A 80 19.50 -1.07 9.45
CA HIS A 80 20.84 -0.60 9.10
C HIS A 80 21.93 -1.62 9.42
N ARG A 81 21.72 -2.43 10.48
CA ARG A 81 22.64 -3.49 10.90
C ARG A 81 22.43 -4.81 10.16
N ASP A 82 21.35 -4.96 9.38
CA ASP A 82 21.02 -6.18 8.63
C ASP A 82 21.82 -6.30 7.32
N VAL A 83 23.14 -6.48 7.45
CA VAL A 83 24.06 -6.54 6.30
C VAL A 83 23.80 -7.72 5.36
N ASP A 84 23.29 -8.83 5.89
CA ASP A 84 23.00 -10.05 5.14
C ASP A 84 21.54 -10.10 4.61
N GLY A 85 20.72 -9.07 4.92
CA GLY A 85 19.32 -9.00 4.54
C GLY A 85 18.43 -10.05 5.20
N VAL A 86 18.88 -10.70 6.28
CA VAL A 86 18.15 -11.78 6.96
C VAL A 86 16.85 -11.25 7.54
N LEU A 87 16.88 -10.07 8.16
CA LEU A 87 15.69 -9.44 8.71
C LEU A 87 14.76 -8.99 7.59
N LEU A 88 15.29 -8.32 6.56
CA LEU A 88 14.51 -7.86 5.41
C LEU A 88 13.80 -9.01 4.69
N ASN A 89 14.46 -10.15 4.51
CA ASN A 89 13.89 -11.32 3.83
C ASN A 89 12.78 -12.02 4.63
N LYS A 90 12.62 -11.71 5.92
CA LYS A 90 11.54 -12.24 6.77
C LYS A 90 10.30 -11.34 6.78
N MET A 91 10.40 -10.11 6.29
CA MET A 91 9.32 -9.12 6.23
C MET A 91 8.43 -9.32 4.99
#